data_AF-A0A258MWP4-F1
#
_entry.id   AF-A0A258MWP4-F1
#
_cell.length_a   1.000
_cell.length_b   1.000
_cell.length_c   1.000
_cell.angle_alpha   90.00
_cell.angle_beta   90.00
_cell.angle_gamma   90.00
#
_symmetry.space_group_name_H-M   'P 1'
#
loop_
_entity.id
_entity.type
_entity.pdbx_description
1 polymer ?
#
loop_
_entity_poly.entity_id
_entity_poly.type
_entity_poly.pdbx_seq_one_letter_code
_entity_poly.pdbx_strand_id
1 'polypeptide(L)'
;NPYVFVIFSALFFGVFGEIYSLFPATCGDTFGSKFASTNAGMLYTAKGTAALMVPAASIVAAAYGWSMVFAISVGLNLTAAFLAIFILKPWRARIFARTATKVDTAPKAFATERTAP
;
A
#
# COMPACT_ATOMS: atom_id res chain seq x y z
N ASN A 1 -4.26 30.94 13.32
CA ASN A 1 -3.65 31.68 12.20
C ASN A 1 -4.14 31.04 10.89
N PRO A 2 -4.93 31.77 10.07
CA PRO A 2 -5.57 31.21 8.87
C PRO A 2 -4.58 30.70 7.82
N TYR A 3 -3.38 31.29 7.72
CA TYR A 3 -2.35 30.85 6.77
C TYR A 3 -1.85 29.43 7.06
N VAL A 4 -1.62 29.12 8.35
CA VAL A 4 -1.18 27.79 8.77
C VAL A 4 -2.23 26.74 8.42
N PHE A 5 -3.50 27.03 8.70
CA PHE A 5 -4.60 26.13 8.36
C PHE A 5 -4.65 25.84 6.85
N VAL A 6 -4.65 26.89 6.01
CA VAL A 6 -4.73 26.74 4.55
C VAL A 6 -3.57 25.90 4.00
N ILE A 7 -2.33 26.20 4.40
CA ILE A 7 -1.14 25.51 3.90
C ILE A 7 -1.14 24.04 4.34
N PHE A 8 -1.38 23.77 5.63
CA PHE A 8 -1.40 22.40 6.14
C PHE A 8 -2.54 21.57 5.55
N SER A 9 -3.73 22.15 5.38
CA SER A 9 -4.84 21.46 4.72
C SER A 9 -4.49 21.12 3.26
N ALA A 10 -3.92 22.05 2.50
CA ALA A 10 -3.51 21.80 1.13
C ALA A 10 -2.46 20.67 1.04
N LEU A 11 -1.44 20.69 1.90
CA LEU A 11 -0.42 19.64 1.97
C LEU A 11 -1.03 18.29 2.35
N PHE A 12 -1.90 18.27 3.36
CA PHE A 12 -2.56 17.05 3.82
C PHE A 12 -3.39 16.42 2.70
N PHE A 13 -4.25 17.19 2.03
CA PHE A 13 -5.07 16.67 0.93
C PHE A 13 -4.23 16.26 -0.29
N GLY A 14 -3.15 16.99 -0.60
CA GLY A 14 -2.23 16.62 -1.67
C GLY A 14 -1.58 15.25 -1.44
N VAL A 15 -1.04 15.02 -0.24
CA VAL A 15 -0.41 13.74 0.13
C VAL A 15 -1.43 12.61 0.16
N PHE A 16 -2.62 12.83 0.74
CA PHE A 16 -3.66 11.80 0.79
C PHE A 16 -4.14 11.41 -0.62
N GLY A 17 -4.26 12.36 -1.55
CA GLY A 17 -4.62 12.07 -2.95
C GLY A 17 -3.63 11.15 -3.65
N GLU A 18 -2.33 11.45 -3.53
CA GLU A 18 -1.25 10.63 -4.08
C GLU A 18 -1.25 9.22 -3.48
N ILE A 19 -1.37 9.12 -2.15
CA ILE A 19 -1.36 7.83 -1.44
C ILE A 19 -2.55 6.93 -1.86
N TYR A 20 -3.75 7.50 -1.99
CA TYR A 20 -4.94 6.72 -2.38
C TYR A 20 -4.88 6.17 -3.80
N SER A 21 -4.07 6.75 -4.69
CA SER A 21 -3.85 6.24 -6.04
C SER A 21 -2.64 5.29 -6.14
N LEU A 22 -1.54 5.60 -5.44
CA LEU A 22 -0.31 4.79 -5.41
C LEU A 22 -0.50 3.42 -4.76
N PHE A 23 -1.28 3.32 -3.68
CA PHE A 23 -1.48 2.03 -2.99
C PHE A 23 -2.21 1.00 -3.85
N PRO A 24 -3.38 1.28 -4.45
CA PRO A 24 -4.04 0.35 -5.35
C PRO A 24 -3.20 -0.03 -6.57
N ALA A 25 -2.51 0.94 -7.19
CA ALA A 25 -1.61 0.69 -8.30
C ALA A 25 -0.48 -0.28 -7.89
N THR A 26 0.16 -0.03 -6.75
CA THR A 26 1.22 -0.89 -6.20
C THR A 26 0.72 -2.31 -5.91
N CYS A 27 -0.50 -2.47 -5.40
CA CYS A 27 -1.12 -3.79 -5.23
C CYS A 27 -1.35 -4.49 -6.56
N GLY A 28 -1.86 -3.78 -7.57
CA GLY A 28 -2.01 -4.28 -8.94
C GLY A 28 -0.69 -4.74 -9.55
N ASP A 29 0.34 -3.91 -9.45
CA ASP A 29 1.69 -4.19 -9.99
C ASP A 29 2.35 -5.40 -9.30
N THR A 30 2.09 -5.60 -8.00
CA THR A 30 2.74 -6.67 -7.22
C THR A 30 2.02 -8.01 -7.35
N PHE A 31 0.69 -8.02 -7.38
CA PHE A 31 -0.10 -9.26 -7.32
C PHE A 31 -0.79 -9.63 -8.64
N GLY A 32 -0.85 -8.71 -9.61
CA GLY A 32 -1.49 -8.92 -10.90
C GLY A 32 -3.01 -8.99 -10.86
N SER A 33 -3.62 -9.22 -12.03
CA SER A 33 -5.08 -9.16 -12.21
C SER A 33 -5.82 -10.47 -11.91
N LYS A 34 -5.12 -11.60 -11.78
CA LYS A 34 -5.72 -12.93 -11.57
C LYS A 34 -6.63 -13.01 -10.34
N PHE A 35 -6.29 -12.28 -9.27
CA PHE A 35 -7.09 -12.18 -8.03
C PHE A 35 -7.43 -10.72 -7.69
N ALA A 36 -7.72 -9.89 -8.71
CA ALA A 36 -7.96 -8.46 -8.53
C ALA A 36 -9.07 -8.13 -7.52
N SER A 37 -10.19 -8.86 -7.56
CA SER A 37 -11.32 -8.66 -6.63
C SER A 37 -10.92 -8.94 -5.18
N THR A 38 -10.21 -10.04 -4.92
CA THR A 38 -9.70 -10.37 -3.57
C THR A 38 -8.68 -9.35 -3.08
N ASN A 39 -7.78 -8.89 -3.95
CA ASN A 39 -6.78 -7.88 -3.61
C ASN A 39 -7.43 -6.53 -3.25
N ALA A 40 -8.43 -6.10 -4.02
CA ALA A 40 -9.22 -4.91 -3.70
C ALA A 40 -10.04 -5.08 -2.41
N GLY A 41 -10.62 -6.26 -2.21
CA GLY A 41 -11.34 -6.62 -0.98
C GLY A 41 -10.46 -6.50 0.27
N MET A 42 -9.21 -6.95 0.21
CA MET A 42 -8.25 -6.79 1.31
C MET A 42 -7.97 -5.32 1.65
N LEU A 43 -7.81 -4.45 0.65
CA LEU A 43 -7.63 -3.01 0.88
C LEU A 43 -8.87 -2.39 1.57
N TYR A 44 -10.07 -2.81 1.18
CA TYR A 44 -11.30 -2.34 1.81
C TYR A 44 -11.49 -2.87 3.24
N THR A 45 -11.10 -4.11 3.51
CA THR A 45 -11.07 -4.65 4.87
C THR A 45 -10.13 -3.85 5.73
N ALA A 46 -8.89 -3.59 5.27
CA ALA A 46 -7.93 -2.78 6.01
C ALA A 46 -8.47 -1.36 6.30
N LYS A 47 -9.12 -0.73 5.30
CA LYS A 47 -9.77 0.58 5.48
C LYS A 47 -10.91 0.53 6.50
N GLY A 48 -11.74 -0.51 6.45
CA GLY A 48 -12.83 -0.75 7.41
C GLY A 48 -12.31 -0.95 8.83
N THR A 49 -11.26 -1.77 8.99
CA THR A 49 -10.60 -1.99 10.29
C THR A 49 -10.02 -0.69 10.85
N ALA A 50 -9.43 0.17 10.01
CA ALA A 50 -8.95 1.48 10.44
C ALA A 50 -10.08 2.40 10.91
N ALA A 51 -11.25 2.37 10.24
CA ALA A 51 -12.40 3.17 10.64
C ALA A 51 -12.95 2.78 12.03
N LEU A 52 -12.82 1.51 12.42
CA LEU A 52 -13.17 1.05 13.77
C LEU A 52 -12.27 1.64 14.87
N MET A 53 -11.12 2.24 14.51
CA MET A 53 -10.22 2.88 15.47
C MET A 53 -10.64 4.32 15.82
N VAL A 54 -11.61 4.90 15.10
CA VAL A 54 -12.10 6.27 15.34
C VAL A 54 -12.65 6.47 16.76
N PRO A 55 -13.48 5.57 17.33
CA PRO A 55 -13.93 5.70 18.72
C PRO A 55 -12.77 5.67 19.73
N ALA A 56 -11.74 4.86 19.49
CA ALA A 56 -10.56 4.82 20.33
C ALA A 56 -9.79 6.15 20.30
N ALA A 57 -9.66 6.76 19.12
CA ALA A 57 -9.08 8.10 18.98
C ALA A 57 -9.88 9.16 19.75
N SER A 58 -11.22 9.09 19.74
CA SER A 58 -12.07 9.99 20.51
C SER A 58 -11.87 9.85 22.03
N ILE A 59 -11.69 8.63 22.54
CA ILE A 59 -11.40 8.40 23.97
C ILE A 59 -10.04 9.01 24.34
N VAL A 60 -9.01 8.82 23.50
CA VAL A 60 -7.69 9.41 23.72
C VAL A 60 -7.75 10.94 23.67
N ALA A 61 -8.51 11.51 22.72
CA ALA A 61 -8.72 12.96 22.62
C ALA A 61 -9.40 13.53 23.88
N ALA A 62 -10.38 12.83 24.43
CA ALA A 62 -11.07 13.27 25.65
C ALA A 62 -10.15 13.24 26.89
N ALA A 63 -9.24 12.27 26.98
CA ALA A 63 -8.35 12.11 28.12
C ALA A 63 -7.07 12.97 28.04
N TYR A 64 -6.46 13.09 26.86
CA TYR A 64 -5.12 13.67 26.68
C TYR A 64 -5.08 14.82 25.64
N GLY A 65 -6.21 15.15 25.02
CA GLY A 65 -6.32 16.17 23.99
C GLY A 65 -5.97 15.69 22.58
N TRP A 66 -6.36 16.48 21.59
CA TRP A 66 -6.14 16.18 20.17
C TRP A 66 -4.67 16.12 19.75
N SER A 67 -3.79 16.87 20.44
CA SER A 67 -2.35 16.83 20.20
C SER A 67 -1.78 15.42 20.36
N MET A 68 -2.26 14.65 21.35
CA MET A 68 -1.82 13.27 21.57
C MET A 68 -2.27 12.33 20.46
N VAL A 69 -3.50 12.50 19.95
CA VAL A 69 -4.02 11.72 18.82
C VAL A 69 -3.18 11.98 17.55
N PHE A 70 -2.83 13.24 17.30
CA PHE A 70 -1.95 13.59 16.19
C PHE A 70 -0.54 13.01 16.37
N ALA A 71 0.02 13.05 17.58
CA ALA A 71 1.33 12.45 17.86
C ALA A 71 1.35 10.93 17.60
N ILE A 72 0.32 10.21 18.06
CA ILE A 72 0.17 8.77 17.79
C ILE A 72 0.04 8.52 16.28
N SER A 73 -0.77 9.34 15.59
CA SER A 73 -0.97 9.22 14.14
C SER A 73 0.33 9.44 13.37
N VAL A 74 1.15 10.41 13.77
CA VAL A 74 2.49 10.62 13.20
C VAL A 74 3.38 9.40 13.45
N GLY A 75 3.40 8.86 14.67
CA GLY A 75 4.16 7.65 15.00
C GLY A 75 3.77 6.43 14.16
N LEU A 76 2.47 6.24 13.91
CA LEU A 76 1.96 5.17 13.04
C LEU A 76 2.39 5.36 11.58
N ASN A 77 2.35 6.60 11.07
CA ASN A 77 2.81 6.91 9.71
C ASN A 77 4.31 6.68 9.54
N LEU A 78 5.13 7.08 10.52
CA LEU A 78 6.56 6.83 10.50
C LEU A 78 6.86 5.32 10.52
N THR A 79 6.16 4.57 11.38
CA THR A 79 6.28 3.12 11.43
C THR A 79 5.93 2.48 10.09
N ALA A 80 4.85 2.92 9.45
CA ALA A 80 4.47 2.44 8.11
C ALA A 80 5.55 2.76 7.05
N ALA A 81 6.13 3.96 7.09
CA ALA A 81 7.22 4.34 6.18
C ALA A 81 8.46 3.46 6.37
N PHE A 82 8.83 3.17 7.62
CA PHE A 82 9.94 2.25 7.91
C PHE A 82 9.66 0.83 7.43
N LEU A 83 8.45 0.30 7.67
CA LEU A 83 8.05 -1.01 7.16
C LEU A 83 8.08 -1.07 5.62
N ALA A 84 7.65 0.02 4.96
CA ALA A 84 7.69 0.12 3.51
C ALA A 84 9.12 0.02 2.95
N ILE A 85 10.07 0.73 3.56
CA ILE A 85 11.46 0.78 3.11
C ILE A 85 12.21 -0.51 3.45
N PHE A 86 12.11 -0.97 4.70
CA PHE A 86 12.97 -2.05 5.19
C PHE A 86 12.40 -3.45 4.94
N ILE A 87 11.08 -3.60 4.82
CA ILE A 87 10.45 -4.93 4.67
C ILE A 87 9.86 -5.09 3.28
N LEU A 88 8.94 -4.21 2.87
CA LEU A 88 8.20 -4.34 1.61
C LEU A 88 9.11 -4.21 0.39
N LYS A 89 10.01 -3.21 0.36
CA LYS A 89 10.93 -3.00 -0.76
C LYS A 89 11.83 -4.22 -1.05
N PRO A 90 12.58 -4.79 -0.10
CA PRO A 90 13.42 -5.97 -0.38
C PRO A 90 12.59 -7.22 -0.64
N TRP A 91 11.43 -7.40 0.01
CA TRP A 91 10.56 -8.53 -0.25
C TRP A 91 10.02 -8.52 -1.68
N ARG A 92 9.54 -7.36 -2.15
CA ARG A 92 9.03 -7.20 -3.51
C ARG A 92 10.12 -7.45 -4.56
N ALA A 93 11.34 -6.96 -4.32
CA ALA A 93 12.49 -7.24 -5.20
C ALA A 93 12.79 -8.76 -5.30
N ARG A 94 12.73 -9.48 -4.17
CA ARG A 94 12.93 -10.94 -4.14
C ARG A 94 11.84 -11.70 -4.89
N ILE A 95 10.59 -11.26 -4.81
CA ILE A 95 9.47 -11.89 -5.55
C ILE A 95 9.69 -11.76 -7.05
N PHE A 96 9.97 -10.55 -7.54
CA PHE A 96 10.18 -10.34 -8.97
C PHE A 96 11.41 -11.07 -9.48
N ALA A 97 12.51 -11.11 -8.72
CA ALA A 97 13.69 -11.89 -9.08
C ALA A 97 13.38 -13.40 -9.21
N ARG A 98 12.62 -13.98 -8.27
CA ARG A 98 12.23 -15.40 -8.30
C ARG A 98 11.29 -15.73 -9.46
N THR A 99 10.40 -14.81 -9.81
CA THR A 99 9.50 -14.98 -10.95
C THR A 99 10.27 -14.95 -12.27
N ALA A 100 11.25 -14.05 -12.42
CA ALA A 100 12.09 -13.98 -13.62
C ALA A 100 12.86 -15.29 -13.86
N THR A 101 13.52 -15.84 -12.83
CA THR A 101 14.26 -17.11 -12.95
C THR A 101 13.38 -18.29 -13.36
N LYS A 102 12.11 -18.33 -12.91
CA LYS A 102 11.17 -19.41 -13.28
C LYS A 102 10.79 -19.37 -14.76
N VAL A 103 10.66 -18.18 -15.36
CA VAL A 103 10.33 -18.02 -16.78
C VAL A 103 11.48 -18.51 -17.67
N ASP A 104 12.73 -18.26 -17.27
CA ASP A 104 13.91 -18.66 -18.04
C ASP A 104 14.20 -20.17 -18.00
N THR A 105 13.77 -20.87 -16.94
CA THR A 105 13.95 -22.32 -16.80
C THR A 105 12.80 -23.17 -17.37
N ALA A 106 11.70 -22.57 -17.81
CA ALA A 106 10.65 -23.31 -18.50
C ALA A 106 11.21 -23.80 -19.85
N PRO A 107 11.16 -25.11 -20.17
CA PRO A 107 11.66 -25.59 -21.45
C PRO A 107 10.93 -24.86 -22.57
N LYS A 108 11.68 -24.29 -23.53
CA LYS A 108 11.13 -23.78 -24.80
C LYS A 108 10.63 -24.95 -25.65
N ALA A 109 9.66 -25.70 -25.17
CA ALA A 109 8.94 -26.68 -25.96
C ALA A 109 7.85 -25.93 -26.72
N PHE A 110 8.18 -25.38 -27.89
CA PHE A 110 7.28 -25.21 -29.05
C PHE A 110 8.01 -24.42 -30.14
N ALA A 111 8.88 -25.09 -30.90
CA ALA A 111 9.37 -24.59 -32.19
C ALA A 111 9.86 -25.73 -33.10
N THR A 112 9.16 -26.86 -33.15
CA THR A 112 9.48 -27.92 -34.12
C THR A 112 8.26 -28.78 -34.38
N GLU A 113 7.29 -28.27 -35.14
CA GLU A 113 6.39 -29.07 -35.99
C GLU A 113 5.45 -28.14 -36.77
N ARG A 114 5.98 -27.46 -37.79
CA ARG A 114 5.15 -26.90 -38.86
C ARG A 114 5.88 -26.82 -40.19
N THR A 115 6.40 -27.95 -40.66
CA THR A 115 6.85 -28.13 -42.06
C THR A 115 6.69 -29.59 -42.49
N ALA A 116 5.47 -29.94 -42.91
CA ALA A 116 5.10 -30.98 -43.88
C ALA A 116 3.60 -30.80 -44.13
N PRO A 117 3.03 -31.03 -45.33
CA PRO A 117 3.50 -31.87 -46.43
C PRO A 117 4.27 -31.14 -47.55
#